data_AF-A0A7M5U3I5-F1
#
_entry.id   AF-A0A7M5U3I5-F1
#
_cell.length_a   1.000
_cell.length_b   1.000
_cell.length_c   1.000
_cell.angle_alpha   90.00
_cell.angle_beta   90.00
_cell.angle_gamma   90.00
#
_symmetry.space_group_name_H-M   'P 1'
#
loop_
_entity.id
_entity.type
_entity.pdbx_description
1 polymer ?
#
loop_
_entity_poly.entity_id
_entity_poly.type
_entity_poly.pdbx_seq_one_letter_code
_entity_poly.pdbx_strand_id
1 'polypeptide(L)'
;MSWVASGMSMLPGLSPRPQHHLVNKKDFTEKVESTSNATFVSVRECEKGNIEVTGKVGKISLERSNGLKLSLDNPVVGGVLEVIKCQDVYIRLQQEGEVPTFQVDDSSNVTIEICTRSQIECLYYIRCQGLKLILNDTELDDDSSFQYEIPTEEARANLQQIAHWSAASADASFVAEGVVRDGVYPTTAEMKRASDAKKQQMINGMASMLLGGIDIKKPEPPQDDQGEQQKPIPINKLGRETDDEKKEYFDDSETLSQKLDTLATWVKESKHCIFFTGAGISTSAGIPDFRSGMKTVLPTGPGAWELRDAGKARDKKSTVKMLLQAIPTYTHLAIVKLEEEGKVSYVVSQNVDGLHLRSGLNPKALSELHGNTNLEKCSRCKKKYLRDYRTRSAKRVHDHKTGRLCADPKCRAPLLDSIINFGEDLPVRDLNRACEHAEKADLCISLGSSLTVSPANEIPEWVSKRKQKLVIGNLQNTPLHSRCDLAIYAMCDDVMRGLIERLGLEVDQWKLRRRIRVEAKTISRDDIRIKISGLDLQRDLTYSLFQNVAFSYKSSGRKPPYDVVKEKEPFDFKLPTDRKPKDKLSCTLHFHGHYAEEPLKLDLKLANDPKETLYDLLLVYDLEERSWIVDKM
;
A
#
# COMPACT_ATOMS: atom_id res chain seq x y z
N MET A 1 -22.01 18.34 -56.95
CA MET A 1 -20.71 18.73 -56.40
C MET A 1 -20.75 20.21 -56.06
N SER A 2 -21.01 20.57 -54.80
CA SER A 2 -20.49 21.74 -54.07
C SER A 2 -21.19 21.86 -52.69
N TRP A 3 -20.42 22.32 -51.68
CA TRP A 3 -20.75 22.86 -50.34
C TRP A 3 -21.57 22.05 -49.31
N VAL A 4 -21.09 21.98 -48.06
CA VAL A 4 -21.58 22.75 -46.88
C VAL A 4 -20.85 22.33 -45.59
N ALA A 5 -20.49 23.32 -44.78
CA ALA A 5 -19.94 23.20 -43.44
C ALA A 5 -20.94 22.62 -42.41
N SER A 6 -20.46 21.89 -41.40
CA SER A 6 -21.23 21.59 -40.18
C SER A 6 -20.27 21.43 -39.01
N GLY A 7 -20.33 22.36 -38.07
CA GLY A 7 -19.51 22.40 -36.86
C GLY A 7 -19.84 21.27 -35.89
N MET A 8 -18.80 20.76 -35.22
CA MET A 8 -18.95 19.94 -34.02
C MET A 8 -19.21 20.86 -32.83
N SER A 9 -20.38 20.67 -32.22
CA SER A 9 -20.80 21.32 -30.98
C SER A 9 -19.85 21.01 -29.82
N MET A 10 -19.34 22.07 -29.17
CA MET A 10 -18.66 21.97 -27.89
C MET A 10 -19.66 21.56 -26.79
N LEU A 11 -19.28 20.57 -25.98
CA LEU A 11 -19.90 20.30 -24.68
C LEU A 11 -19.56 21.44 -23.70
N PRO A 12 -20.53 22.03 -22.98
CA PRO A 12 -20.27 23.10 -22.04
C PRO A 12 -19.83 22.51 -20.68
N GLY A 13 -18.58 22.82 -20.25
CA GLY A 13 -18.16 22.50 -18.86
C GLY A 13 -16.67 22.24 -18.62
N LEU A 14 -15.82 22.19 -19.64
CA LEU A 14 -14.37 22.15 -19.46
C LEU A 14 -13.78 23.45 -19.99
N SER A 15 -13.31 24.32 -19.10
CA SER A 15 -12.38 25.36 -19.48
C SER A 15 -11.18 24.68 -20.16
N PRO A 16 -10.80 25.09 -21.39
CA PRO A 16 -9.65 24.51 -22.06
C PRO A 16 -8.42 24.67 -21.17
N ARG A 17 -7.62 23.60 -21.04
CA ARG A 17 -6.32 23.71 -20.35
C ARG A 17 -5.51 24.81 -21.06
N PRO A 18 -4.80 25.69 -20.35
CA PRO A 18 -3.89 26.63 -20.99
C PRO A 18 -2.88 25.81 -21.79
N GLN A 19 -2.90 25.97 -23.11
CA GLN A 19 -1.99 25.28 -24.01
C GLN A 19 -1.24 26.33 -24.82
N HIS A 20 0.07 26.35 -24.65
CA HIS A 20 0.95 27.16 -25.48
C HIS A 20 1.40 26.28 -26.64
N HIS A 21 0.76 26.47 -27.80
CA HIS A 21 1.09 25.77 -29.03
C HIS A 21 1.92 26.67 -29.94
N LEU A 22 3.18 26.30 -30.14
CA LEU A 22 4.03 26.89 -31.16
C LEU A 22 4.09 25.91 -32.31
N VAL A 23 3.44 26.25 -33.42
CA VAL A 23 3.34 25.37 -34.60
C VAL A 23 3.80 26.12 -35.84
N ASN A 24 4.66 25.51 -36.66
CA ASN A 24 5.12 26.07 -37.94
C ASN A 24 5.79 27.45 -37.82
N LYS A 25 6.41 27.77 -36.68
CA LYS A 25 7.17 29.02 -36.50
C LYS A 25 8.62 28.85 -36.96
N LYS A 26 9.18 29.88 -37.60
CA LYS A 26 10.60 29.97 -37.97
C LYS A 26 11.22 31.24 -37.39
N ASP A 27 12.48 31.15 -36.95
CA ASP A 27 13.28 32.29 -36.46
C ASP A 27 12.53 33.12 -35.40
N PHE A 28 12.14 32.47 -34.29
CA PHE A 28 11.27 33.08 -33.27
C PHE A 28 11.90 33.08 -31.87
N THR A 29 11.41 33.98 -31.03
CA THR A 29 11.66 33.97 -29.58
C THR A 29 10.34 34.07 -28.86
N GLU A 30 10.05 33.13 -27.96
CA GLU A 30 8.80 33.04 -27.21
C GLU A 30 9.10 32.96 -25.71
N LYS A 31 8.39 33.77 -24.91
CA LYS A 31 8.36 33.62 -23.45
C LYS A 31 7.01 33.04 -23.05
N VAL A 32 7.03 31.89 -22.39
CA VAL A 32 5.85 31.19 -21.89
C VAL A 32 5.84 31.31 -20.38
N GLU A 33 5.05 32.25 -19.87
CA GLU A 33 4.84 32.42 -18.42
C GLU A 33 3.56 31.69 -18.00
N SER A 34 3.67 30.77 -17.05
CA SER A 34 2.55 29.97 -16.55
C SER A 34 2.47 29.95 -15.03
N THR A 35 1.27 30.20 -14.50
CA THR A 35 0.97 30.09 -13.07
C THR A 35 0.24 28.78 -12.72
N SER A 36 -0.01 27.91 -13.70
CA SER A 36 -0.86 26.72 -13.55
C SER A 36 -0.12 25.40 -13.82
N ASN A 37 -0.21 24.48 -12.86
CA ASN A 37 0.33 23.11 -12.97
C ASN A 37 -0.30 22.28 -14.11
N ALA A 38 -1.39 22.77 -14.74
CA ALA A 38 -2.09 22.09 -15.83
C ALA A 38 -1.68 22.59 -17.22
N THR A 39 -0.77 23.57 -17.31
CA THR A 39 -0.32 24.15 -18.57
C THR A 39 0.52 23.15 -19.37
N PHE A 40 0.24 23.05 -20.67
CA PHE A 40 1.02 22.24 -21.59
C PHE A 40 1.71 23.13 -22.62
N VAL A 41 3.02 22.96 -22.79
CA VAL A 41 3.80 23.64 -23.82
C VAL A 41 4.10 22.64 -24.92
N SER A 42 3.56 22.89 -26.10
CA SER A 42 3.75 22.05 -27.28
C SER A 42 4.43 22.86 -28.36
N VAL A 43 5.57 22.37 -28.84
CA VAL A 43 6.30 22.97 -29.95
C VAL A 43 6.36 21.94 -31.06
N ARG A 44 5.76 22.23 -32.22
CA ARG A 44 5.65 21.28 -33.32
C ARG A 44 6.03 21.92 -34.65
N GLU A 45 6.84 21.24 -35.44
CA GLU A 45 7.19 21.68 -36.81
C GLU A 45 7.82 23.09 -36.83
N CYS A 46 8.59 23.43 -35.80
CA CYS A 46 9.22 24.74 -35.63
C CYS A 46 10.71 24.71 -36.01
N GLU A 47 11.25 25.83 -36.48
CA GLU A 47 12.67 25.97 -36.85
C GLU A 47 13.31 27.19 -36.17
N LYS A 48 14.54 27.04 -35.67
CA LYS A 48 15.37 28.15 -35.13
C LYS A 48 14.65 28.98 -34.05
N GLY A 49 14.13 28.32 -33.03
CA GLY A 49 13.33 28.94 -31.97
C GLY A 49 14.06 29.07 -30.63
N ASN A 50 13.94 30.21 -29.96
CA ASN A 50 14.31 30.38 -28.55
C ASN A 50 13.05 30.41 -27.69
N ILE A 51 12.95 29.54 -26.69
CA ILE A 51 11.77 29.41 -25.84
C ILE A 51 12.23 29.52 -24.39
N GLU A 52 11.68 30.49 -23.67
CA GLU A 52 11.90 30.67 -22.25
C GLU A 52 10.61 30.34 -21.52
N VAL A 53 10.61 29.30 -20.69
CA VAL A 53 9.44 28.90 -19.93
C VAL A 53 9.66 29.32 -18.49
N THR A 54 8.79 30.20 -18.01
CA THR A 54 8.79 30.70 -16.64
C THR A 54 7.55 30.24 -15.87
N GLY A 55 7.72 29.83 -14.61
CA GLY A 55 6.60 29.37 -13.77
C GLY A 55 6.23 27.89 -13.95
N LYS A 56 5.09 27.48 -13.36
CA LYS A 56 4.72 26.05 -13.25
C LYS A 56 4.12 25.54 -14.55
N VAL A 57 4.71 24.47 -15.10
CA VAL A 57 4.22 23.79 -16.30
C VAL A 57 3.98 22.31 -16.00
N GLY A 58 2.90 21.75 -16.54
CA GLY A 58 2.53 20.35 -16.35
C GLY A 58 3.36 19.40 -17.22
N LYS A 59 3.56 19.73 -18.49
CA LYS A 59 4.35 18.93 -19.43
C LYS A 59 4.84 19.79 -20.59
N ILE A 60 6.01 19.44 -21.14
CA ILE A 60 6.59 20.07 -22.34
C ILE A 60 6.84 18.99 -23.39
N SER A 61 6.43 19.24 -24.63
CA SER A 61 6.70 18.37 -25.78
C SER A 61 7.28 19.18 -26.94
N LEU A 62 8.43 18.74 -27.43
CA LEU A 62 9.08 19.23 -28.65
C LEU A 62 8.97 18.14 -29.72
N GLU A 63 8.26 18.41 -30.81
CA GLU A 63 7.95 17.44 -31.85
C GLU A 63 8.37 17.95 -33.23
N ARG A 64 9.05 17.13 -34.03
CA ARG A 64 9.34 17.42 -35.46
C ARG A 64 9.95 18.80 -35.70
N SER A 65 10.79 19.28 -34.79
CA SER A 65 11.31 20.66 -34.80
C SER A 65 12.84 20.67 -34.90
N ASN A 66 13.41 21.73 -35.45
CA ASN A 66 14.84 21.85 -35.72
C ASN A 66 15.45 23.13 -35.13
N GLY A 67 16.62 23.07 -34.51
CA GLY A 67 17.35 24.24 -34.05
C GLY A 67 16.66 24.96 -32.89
N LEU A 68 16.16 24.23 -31.89
CA LEU A 68 15.44 24.82 -30.75
C LEU A 68 16.38 25.05 -29.56
N LYS A 69 16.20 26.18 -28.87
CA LYS A 69 16.78 26.45 -27.55
C LYS A 69 15.65 26.63 -26.54
N LEU A 70 15.63 25.82 -25.50
CA LEU A 70 14.65 25.86 -24.42
C LEU A 70 15.35 26.17 -23.09
N SER A 71 14.91 27.22 -22.39
CA SER A 71 15.34 27.52 -21.03
C SER A 71 14.18 27.34 -20.05
N LEU A 72 14.44 26.66 -18.93
CA LEU A 72 13.46 26.35 -17.89
C LEU A 72 13.94 26.86 -16.54
N ASP A 73 13.14 27.69 -15.87
CA ASP A 73 13.46 28.24 -14.55
C ASP A 73 12.78 27.53 -13.37
N ASN A 74 11.79 26.66 -13.64
CA ASN A 74 10.99 26.02 -12.61
C ASN A 74 10.71 24.53 -12.93
N PRO A 75 10.30 23.73 -11.93
CA PRO A 75 10.03 22.31 -12.11
C PRO A 75 8.86 22.02 -13.03
N VAL A 76 9.00 21.01 -13.89
CA VAL A 76 7.89 20.45 -14.67
C VAL A 76 7.10 19.49 -13.76
N VAL A 77 5.87 19.88 -13.41
CA VAL A 77 5.04 19.18 -12.40
C VAL A 77 4.68 17.75 -12.80
N GLY A 78 4.48 17.50 -14.10
CA GLY A 78 4.24 16.16 -14.62
C GLY A 78 5.51 15.31 -14.73
N GLY A 79 6.67 15.87 -14.40
CA GLY A 79 7.94 15.16 -14.28
C GLY A 79 8.62 14.77 -15.60
N VAL A 80 7.99 15.05 -16.75
CA VAL A 80 8.42 14.56 -18.06
C VAL A 80 8.54 15.68 -19.10
N LEU A 81 9.66 15.69 -19.82
CA LEU A 81 9.88 16.47 -21.04
C LEU A 81 10.15 15.54 -22.23
N GLU A 82 9.40 15.72 -23.31
CA GLU A 82 9.50 14.90 -24.52
C GLU A 82 10.21 15.66 -25.64
N VAL A 83 11.17 15.00 -26.30
CA VAL A 83 11.85 15.45 -27.51
C VAL A 83 11.70 14.35 -28.55
N ILE A 84 10.84 14.57 -29.55
CA ILE A 84 10.41 13.53 -30.48
C ILE A 84 10.65 13.99 -31.91
N LYS A 85 11.45 13.26 -32.69
CA LYS A 85 11.76 13.58 -34.09
C LYS A 85 12.35 14.97 -34.29
N CYS A 86 13.15 15.44 -33.34
CA CYS A 86 13.77 16.76 -33.39
C CYS A 86 15.24 16.68 -33.77
N GLN A 87 15.75 17.77 -34.33
CA GLN A 87 17.17 17.93 -34.66
C GLN A 87 17.71 19.21 -34.01
N ASP A 88 18.96 19.18 -33.55
CA ASP A 88 19.69 20.34 -33.00
C ASP A 88 18.89 21.05 -31.89
N VAL A 89 18.63 20.34 -30.78
CA VAL A 89 17.87 20.84 -29.63
C VAL A 89 18.79 21.08 -28.44
N TYR A 90 18.74 22.28 -27.87
CA TYR A 90 19.46 22.67 -26.67
C TYR A 90 18.48 22.98 -25.54
N ILE A 91 18.56 22.26 -24.42
CA ILE A 91 17.70 22.46 -23.25
C ILE A 91 18.57 22.86 -22.08
N ARG A 92 18.25 23.97 -21.42
CA ARG A 92 18.93 24.45 -20.23
C ARG A 92 17.96 24.52 -19.05
N LEU A 93 18.28 23.80 -17.98
CA LEU A 93 17.63 23.95 -16.69
C LEU A 93 18.41 24.99 -15.88
N GLN A 94 17.74 26.09 -15.49
CA GLN A 94 18.30 27.05 -14.54
C GLN A 94 18.26 26.45 -13.12
N GLN A 95 18.82 27.14 -12.13
CA GLN A 95 19.01 26.64 -10.76
C GLN A 95 17.77 26.00 -10.10
N GLU A 96 16.58 26.56 -10.33
CA GLU A 96 15.30 26.07 -9.79
C GLU A 96 14.51 25.18 -10.80
N GLY A 97 15.03 24.98 -12.00
CA GLY A 97 14.45 24.14 -13.04
C GLY A 97 14.67 22.65 -12.74
N GLU A 98 13.62 21.84 -12.81
CA GLU A 98 13.71 20.40 -12.54
C GLU A 98 12.86 19.61 -13.54
N VAL A 99 13.47 18.60 -14.15
CA VAL A 99 12.82 17.66 -15.05
C VAL A 99 13.33 16.26 -14.70
N PRO A 100 12.64 15.53 -13.80
CA PRO A 100 13.07 14.21 -13.35
C PRO A 100 13.30 13.22 -14.49
N THR A 101 12.48 13.26 -15.53
CA THR A 101 12.55 12.33 -16.67
C THR A 101 12.57 13.06 -18.00
N PHE A 102 13.60 12.80 -18.80
CA PHE A 102 13.63 13.15 -20.22
C PHE A 102 13.29 11.94 -21.08
N GLN A 103 12.48 12.15 -22.12
CA GLN A 103 12.20 11.15 -23.14
C GLN A 103 12.62 11.69 -24.51
N VAL A 104 13.66 11.08 -25.09
CA VAL A 104 14.20 11.46 -26.40
C VAL A 104 13.95 10.33 -27.39
N ASP A 105 13.17 10.58 -28.42
CA ASP A 105 12.79 9.56 -29.41
C ASP A 105 13.13 10.06 -30.81
N ASP A 106 13.84 9.26 -31.60
CA ASP A 106 14.06 9.48 -33.03
C ASP A 106 14.66 10.87 -33.34
N SER A 107 15.51 11.37 -32.44
CA SER A 107 16.03 12.74 -32.45
C SER A 107 17.57 12.76 -32.51
N SER A 108 18.14 13.82 -33.10
CA SER A 108 19.59 13.96 -33.28
C SER A 108 20.12 15.27 -32.72
N ASN A 109 21.34 15.25 -32.17
CA ASN A 109 22.03 16.42 -31.60
C ASN A 109 21.22 17.12 -30.50
N VAL A 110 20.83 16.37 -29.47
CA VAL A 110 20.10 16.89 -28.31
C VAL A 110 21.10 17.12 -27.18
N THR A 111 21.17 18.34 -26.66
CA THR A 111 22.01 18.70 -25.50
C THR A 111 21.13 19.15 -24.35
N ILE A 112 21.33 18.57 -23.18
CA ILE A 112 20.66 18.95 -21.94
C ILE A 112 21.72 19.50 -20.99
N GLU A 113 21.54 20.73 -20.53
CA GLU A 113 22.40 21.41 -19.57
C GLU A 113 21.65 21.53 -18.24
N ILE A 114 22.28 21.06 -17.15
CA ILE A 114 21.78 21.11 -15.78
C ILE A 114 22.80 21.81 -14.86
N CYS A 115 22.30 22.45 -13.81
CA CYS A 115 23.12 23.06 -12.75
C CYS A 115 23.46 22.06 -11.64
N THR A 116 22.53 21.17 -11.27
CA THR A 116 22.76 20.19 -10.19
C THR A 116 22.22 18.82 -10.58
N ARG A 117 22.81 17.77 -9.99
CA ARG A 117 22.44 16.37 -10.29
C ARG A 117 21.00 16.04 -9.94
N SER A 118 20.41 16.70 -8.94
CA SER A 118 19.02 16.46 -8.52
C SER A 118 17.98 16.93 -9.53
N GLN A 119 18.37 17.74 -10.54
CA GLN A 119 17.44 18.27 -11.52
C GLN A 119 16.96 17.24 -12.55
N ILE A 120 17.64 16.10 -12.64
CA ILE A 120 17.31 14.97 -13.52
C ILE A 120 17.57 13.65 -12.80
N GLU A 121 16.62 12.73 -12.87
CA GLU A 121 16.78 11.36 -12.35
C GLU A 121 17.22 10.40 -13.45
N CYS A 122 16.58 10.48 -14.62
CA CYS A 122 16.88 9.61 -15.75
C CYS A 122 16.54 10.20 -17.12
N LEU A 123 17.12 9.61 -18.16
CA LEU A 123 16.87 9.92 -19.55
C LEU A 123 16.59 8.63 -20.32
N TYR A 124 15.38 8.50 -20.85
CA TYR A 124 15.02 7.44 -21.78
C TYR A 124 15.29 7.87 -23.21
N TYR A 125 15.98 7.02 -23.97
CA TYR A 125 16.26 7.31 -25.37
C TYR A 125 16.13 6.10 -26.30
N ILE A 126 15.69 6.35 -27.53
CA ILE A 126 15.57 5.32 -28.58
C ILE A 126 15.78 5.97 -29.94
N ARG A 127 16.59 5.34 -30.81
CA ARG A 127 16.94 5.87 -32.14
C ARG A 127 17.46 7.31 -32.07
N CYS A 128 18.36 7.60 -31.14
CA CYS A 128 18.95 8.93 -30.99
C CYS A 128 20.43 8.93 -31.40
N GLN A 129 20.92 10.05 -31.93
CA GLN A 129 22.34 10.26 -32.25
C GLN A 129 22.82 11.58 -31.66
N GLY A 130 24.03 11.62 -31.11
CA GLY A 130 24.62 12.86 -30.59
C GLY A 130 23.89 13.44 -29.36
N LEU A 131 23.43 12.57 -28.46
CA LEU A 131 22.78 12.96 -27.22
C LEU A 131 23.83 13.28 -26.13
N LYS A 132 23.73 14.47 -25.51
CA LYS A 132 24.71 14.96 -24.54
C LYS A 132 24.03 15.52 -23.28
N LEU A 133 24.64 15.27 -22.13
CA LEU A 133 24.28 15.89 -20.84
C LEU A 133 25.48 16.71 -20.36
N ILE A 134 25.25 17.97 -19.99
CA ILE A 134 26.25 18.88 -19.43
C ILE A 134 25.82 19.22 -18.01
N LEU A 135 26.66 18.93 -17.02
CA LEU A 135 26.48 19.33 -15.62
C LEU A 135 27.45 20.47 -15.31
N ASN A 136 26.90 21.64 -15.00
CA ASN A 136 27.63 22.81 -14.52
C ASN A 136 27.45 22.88 -13.00
N ASP A 137 28.16 22.03 -12.27
CA ASP A 137 27.99 21.86 -10.82
C ASP A 137 28.49 23.10 -10.07
N THR A 138 27.56 23.93 -9.58
CA THR A 138 27.89 25.13 -8.81
C THR A 138 28.13 24.87 -7.32
N GLU A 139 27.99 23.62 -6.84
CA GLU A 139 28.15 23.26 -5.42
C GLU A 139 29.57 22.80 -5.05
N LEU A 140 30.45 22.64 -6.04
CA LEU A 140 31.88 22.37 -5.85
C LEU A 140 32.64 23.67 -6.16
N ASP A 141 33.55 24.10 -5.28
CA ASP A 141 34.35 25.35 -5.37
C ASP A 141 35.32 25.43 -6.60
N ASP A 142 35.12 24.60 -7.63
CA ASP A 142 35.88 24.60 -8.88
C ASP A 142 34.92 24.80 -10.06
N ASP A 143 35.21 25.75 -10.96
CA ASP A 143 34.53 26.07 -12.24
C ASP A 143 34.55 24.88 -13.24
N SER A 144 34.16 23.69 -12.79
CA SER A 144 34.28 22.43 -13.51
C SER A 144 32.93 22.05 -14.11
N SER A 145 32.88 22.02 -15.45
CA SER A 145 31.74 21.48 -16.19
C SER A 145 32.03 20.04 -16.59
N PHE A 146 31.08 19.14 -16.32
CA PHE A 146 31.16 17.74 -16.68
C PHE A 146 30.27 17.47 -17.89
N GLN A 147 30.87 17.04 -19.00
CA GLN A 147 30.14 16.63 -20.19
C GLN A 147 30.08 15.11 -20.27
N TYR A 148 28.86 14.59 -20.33
CA TYR A 148 28.57 13.17 -20.52
C TYR A 148 28.03 12.99 -21.94
N GLU A 149 28.80 12.31 -22.79
CA GLU A 149 28.28 11.81 -24.06
C GLU A 149 27.54 10.51 -23.80
N ILE A 150 26.23 10.49 -24.11
CA ILE A 150 25.41 9.33 -23.88
C ILE A 150 25.63 8.36 -25.06
N PRO A 151 26.07 7.11 -24.82
CA PRO A 151 26.36 6.16 -25.89
C PRO A 151 25.16 5.94 -26.82
N THR A 152 25.35 6.23 -28.11
CA THR A 152 24.33 6.08 -29.16
C THR A 152 24.66 4.99 -30.20
N GLU A 153 25.73 4.19 -30.01
CA GLU A 153 26.23 3.26 -31.04
C GLU A 153 25.28 2.07 -31.39
N GLU A 154 25.45 1.61 -32.63
CA GLU A 154 24.51 0.89 -33.53
C GLU A 154 24.03 -0.51 -33.12
N ALA A 155 24.37 -1.03 -31.94
CA ALA A 155 24.11 -2.45 -31.65
C ALA A 155 22.63 -2.81 -31.42
N ARG A 156 21.71 -1.85 -31.21
CA ARG A 156 20.26 -2.14 -31.03
C ARG A 156 19.36 -1.00 -31.51
N ALA A 157 19.29 -0.77 -32.82
CA ALA A 157 18.51 0.30 -33.47
C ALA A 157 17.00 0.37 -33.10
N ASN A 158 16.45 -0.59 -32.33
CA ASN A 158 15.04 -0.64 -31.94
C ASN A 158 14.78 -0.91 -30.45
N LEU A 159 15.79 -0.77 -29.56
CA LEU A 159 15.60 -1.02 -28.13
C LEU A 159 15.82 0.26 -27.31
N GLN A 160 14.81 0.60 -26.51
CA GLN A 160 14.84 1.72 -25.57
C GLN A 160 15.98 1.53 -24.58
N GLN A 161 16.77 2.59 -24.39
CA GLN A 161 17.85 2.67 -23.41
C GLN A 161 17.45 3.65 -22.31
N ILE A 162 18.12 3.55 -21.15
CA ILE A 162 18.00 4.49 -20.05
C ILE A 162 19.39 4.96 -19.64
N ALA A 163 19.57 6.26 -19.43
CA ALA A 163 20.74 6.82 -18.79
C ALA A 163 20.36 7.40 -17.42
N HIS A 164 21.16 7.15 -16.39
CA HIS A 164 20.92 7.57 -15.01
C HIS A 164 22.22 7.69 -14.21
N TRP A 165 22.16 8.31 -13.03
CA TRP A 165 23.31 8.38 -12.12
C TRP A 165 23.66 7.00 -11.55
N SER A 166 24.94 6.60 -11.63
CA SER A 166 25.43 5.35 -11.04
C SER A 166 25.60 5.50 -9.52
N ALA A 167 25.12 4.50 -8.76
CA ALA A 167 25.29 4.44 -7.30
C ALA A 167 26.63 3.82 -6.86
N ALA A 168 27.43 3.30 -7.80
CA ALA A 168 28.58 2.44 -7.52
C ALA A 168 29.96 3.14 -7.63
N SER A 169 30.03 4.36 -8.14
CA SER A 169 31.29 5.10 -8.31
C SER A 169 31.40 6.27 -7.35
N ALA A 170 32.60 6.49 -6.79
CA ALA A 170 32.90 7.65 -5.94
C ALA A 170 32.74 8.99 -6.70
N ASP A 171 32.77 8.94 -8.04
CA ASP A 171 32.68 10.11 -8.93
C ASP A 171 31.26 10.38 -9.46
N ALA A 172 30.28 9.52 -9.14
CA ALA A 172 28.87 9.64 -9.55
C ALA A 172 28.70 9.94 -11.05
N SER A 173 29.21 9.04 -11.89
CA SER A 173 29.08 9.10 -13.35
C SER A 173 27.63 8.85 -13.82
N PHE A 174 27.22 9.54 -14.89
CA PHE A 174 25.95 9.29 -15.58
C PHE A 174 26.15 8.14 -16.59
N VAL A 175 25.56 6.98 -16.32
CA VAL A 175 25.76 5.73 -17.08
C VAL A 175 24.55 5.40 -17.92
N ALA A 176 24.77 4.74 -19.06
CA ALA A 176 23.70 4.29 -19.96
C ALA A 176 23.59 2.76 -19.98
N GLU A 177 22.37 2.25 -19.87
CA GLU A 177 22.07 0.82 -19.85
C GLU A 177 20.87 0.45 -20.73
N GLY A 178 20.88 -0.78 -21.21
CA GLY A 178 19.73 -1.39 -21.87
C GLY A 178 18.57 -1.56 -20.90
N VAL A 179 17.39 -1.10 -21.30
CA VAL A 179 16.16 -1.35 -20.54
C VAL A 179 15.82 -2.83 -20.63
N VAL A 180 15.81 -3.52 -19.49
CA VAL A 180 15.29 -4.88 -19.39
C VAL A 180 13.84 -4.82 -18.94
N ARG A 181 12.94 -5.34 -19.77
CA ARG A 181 11.52 -5.46 -19.44
C ARG A 181 11.26 -6.86 -18.89
N ASP A 182 11.51 -7.03 -17.61
CA ASP A 182 11.08 -8.21 -16.84
C ASP A 182 10.03 -7.74 -15.84
N GLY A 183 8.76 -8.04 -16.10
CA GLY A 183 7.63 -7.54 -15.31
C GLY A 183 7.08 -6.16 -15.75
N VAL A 184 6.41 -5.48 -14.81
CA VAL A 184 5.54 -4.30 -15.07
C VAL A 184 6.33 -2.98 -15.21
N TYR A 185 7.58 -2.91 -14.74
CA TYR A 185 8.41 -1.71 -14.81
C TYR A 185 9.71 -1.94 -15.59
N PRO A 186 10.16 -0.97 -16.41
CA PRO A 186 11.49 -1.02 -17.02
C PRO A 186 12.55 -1.04 -15.91
N THR A 187 13.38 -2.08 -15.88
CA THR A 187 14.44 -2.27 -14.88
C THR A 187 15.78 -2.24 -15.60
N THR A 188 16.82 -1.68 -15.00
CA THR A 188 18.15 -1.62 -15.64
C THR A 188 18.83 -3.00 -15.64
N ALA A 189 19.81 -3.20 -16.52
CA ALA A 189 20.53 -4.48 -16.60
C ALA A 189 21.32 -4.74 -15.31
N GLU A 190 21.83 -3.69 -14.65
CA GLU A 190 22.44 -3.78 -13.33
C GLU A 190 21.41 -4.07 -12.23
N MET A 191 20.25 -3.40 -12.23
CA MET A 191 19.17 -3.69 -11.27
C MET A 191 18.64 -5.11 -11.41
N LYS A 192 18.53 -5.62 -12.65
CA LYS A 192 18.20 -7.02 -12.90
C LYS A 192 19.31 -7.94 -12.45
N ARG A 193 20.59 -7.66 -12.77
CA ARG A 193 21.72 -8.45 -12.26
C ARG A 193 21.77 -8.45 -10.72
N ALA A 194 21.44 -7.35 -10.07
CA ALA A 194 21.38 -7.25 -8.61
C ALA A 194 20.16 -7.99 -8.03
N SER A 195 19.01 -7.93 -8.72
CA SER A 195 17.81 -8.70 -8.38
C SER A 195 18.04 -10.20 -8.56
N ASP A 196 18.61 -10.61 -9.68
CA ASP A 196 18.99 -11.98 -10.01
C ASP A 196 20.11 -12.46 -9.08
N ALA A 197 21.07 -11.61 -8.72
CA ALA A 197 22.08 -11.93 -7.72
C ALA A 197 21.47 -12.07 -6.32
N LYS A 198 20.53 -11.21 -5.91
CA LYS A 198 19.77 -11.35 -4.66
C LYS A 198 18.90 -12.60 -4.66
N LYS A 199 18.26 -12.91 -5.79
CA LYS A 199 17.46 -14.12 -6.01
C LYS A 199 18.36 -15.35 -5.95
N GLN A 200 19.54 -15.29 -6.55
CA GLN A 200 20.54 -16.35 -6.47
C GLN A 200 21.15 -16.46 -5.07
N GLN A 201 21.30 -15.36 -4.34
CA GLN A 201 21.74 -15.35 -2.94
C GLN A 201 20.65 -15.90 -2.01
N MET A 202 19.38 -15.64 -2.29
CA MET A 202 18.22 -16.27 -1.67
C MET A 202 18.20 -17.77 -1.98
N ILE A 203 18.34 -18.16 -3.25
CA ILE A 203 18.40 -19.55 -3.69
C ILE A 203 19.60 -20.27 -3.08
N ASN A 204 20.77 -19.63 -3.02
CA ASN A 204 21.98 -20.19 -2.41
C ASN A 204 21.88 -20.23 -0.88
N GLY A 205 21.19 -19.28 -0.24
CA GLY A 205 20.85 -19.30 1.19
C GLY A 205 19.86 -20.42 1.52
N MET A 206 18.86 -20.62 0.66
CA MET A 206 17.91 -21.73 0.71
C MET A 206 18.61 -23.07 0.45
N ALA A 207 19.53 -23.13 -0.51
CA ALA A 207 20.34 -24.32 -0.81
C ALA A 207 21.33 -24.64 0.33
N SER A 208 21.92 -23.62 0.98
CA SER A 208 22.76 -23.78 2.17
C SER A 208 21.96 -24.29 3.37
N MET A 209 20.71 -23.84 3.53
CA MET A 209 19.76 -24.40 4.51
C MET A 209 19.35 -25.85 4.18
N LEU A 210 19.27 -26.22 2.90
CA LEU A 210 18.98 -27.58 2.44
C LEU A 210 20.18 -28.55 2.58
N LEU A 211 21.42 -28.05 2.46
CA LEU A 211 22.66 -28.85 2.51
C LEU A 211 23.20 -29.09 3.93
N GLY A 212 22.46 -28.68 4.98
CA GLY A 212 22.73 -29.05 6.37
C GLY A 212 22.57 -30.55 6.69
N GLY A 213 22.19 -31.36 5.71
CA GLY A 213 22.23 -32.81 5.78
C GLY A 213 21.82 -33.42 4.44
N ILE A 214 22.71 -34.23 3.86
CA ILE A 214 22.59 -35.05 2.64
C ILE A 214 23.36 -34.48 1.43
N ASP A 215 24.33 -35.30 0.98
CA ASP A 215 25.27 -35.06 -0.10
C ASP A 215 24.81 -35.84 -1.35
N ILE A 216 24.31 -35.17 -2.40
CA ILE A 216 23.99 -35.80 -3.70
C ILE A 216 24.31 -34.84 -4.87
N LYS A 217 24.96 -35.41 -5.91
CA LYS A 217 25.51 -34.80 -7.13
C LYS A 217 24.50 -34.00 -7.99
N LYS A 218 25.00 -32.91 -8.61
CA LYS A 218 24.32 -32.04 -9.59
C LYS A 218 23.77 -32.81 -10.80
N PRO A 219 22.53 -32.55 -11.25
CA PRO A 219 22.08 -32.88 -12.61
C PRO A 219 22.44 -31.76 -13.62
N GLU A 220 22.67 -32.17 -14.87
CA GLU A 220 22.96 -31.31 -16.03
C GLU A 220 21.74 -30.49 -16.50
N PRO A 221 21.95 -29.34 -17.17
CA PRO A 221 20.86 -28.43 -17.55
C PRO A 221 20.00 -28.97 -18.71
N PRO A 222 18.68 -28.69 -18.73
CA PRO A 222 17.80 -29.08 -19.84
C PRO A 222 18.05 -28.21 -21.09
N GLN A 223 17.91 -28.86 -22.25
CA GLN A 223 18.00 -28.27 -23.58
C GLN A 223 16.77 -27.40 -23.92
N ASP A 224 17.01 -26.35 -24.70
CA ASP A 224 16.03 -25.40 -25.22
C ASP A 224 14.93 -26.08 -26.03
N ASP A 225 13.67 -25.88 -25.63
CA ASP A 225 12.50 -26.18 -26.46
C ASP A 225 11.85 -24.87 -26.89
N GLN A 226 11.84 -24.64 -28.21
CA GLN A 226 11.32 -23.43 -28.86
C GLN A 226 9.79 -23.53 -28.98
N GLY A 227 9.05 -22.79 -28.14
CA GLY A 227 7.60 -22.70 -28.19
C GLY A 227 7.08 -21.26 -28.22
N GLU A 228 6.65 -20.83 -29.41
CA GLU A 228 5.83 -19.66 -29.80
C GLU A 228 5.68 -18.45 -28.84
N GLN A 229 6.30 -17.34 -29.24
CA GLN A 229 6.13 -16.01 -28.65
C GLN A 229 4.72 -15.45 -28.93
N GLN A 230 3.90 -15.30 -27.88
CA GLN A 230 2.71 -14.45 -27.95
C GLN A 230 3.11 -12.97 -28.00
N LYS A 231 2.48 -12.22 -28.92
CA LYS A 231 2.75 -10.79 -29.17
C LYS A 231 2.49 -9.92 -27.93
N PRO A 232 3.33 -8.89 -27.68
CA PRO A 232 3.17 -7.98 -26.55
C PRO A 232 1.95 -7.05 -26.71
N ILE A 233 1.20 -6.86 -25.63
CA ILE A 233 0.06 -5.92 -25.54
C ILE A 233 0.58 -4.52 -25.16
N PRO A 234 0.16 -3.45 -25.85
CA PRO A 234 0.63 -2.08 -25.60
C PRO A 234 0.13 -1.47 -24.27
N ILE A 235 0.94 -0.51 -23.76
CA ILE A 235 0.94 0.06 -22.39
C ILE A 235 -0.33 0.87 -22.00
N ASN A 236 -1.22 1.21 -22.95
CA ASN A 236 -2.46 1.94 -22.65
C ASN A 236 -3.61 1.07 -22.07
N LYS A 237 -3.30 -0.07 -21.44
CA LYS A 237 -4.28 -1.01 -20.89
C LYS A 237 -4.06 -1.49 -19.45
N LEU A 238 -3.14 -0.91 -18.68
CA LEU A 238 -3.14 -1.08 -17.22
C LEU A 238 -4.14 -0.09 -16.59
N GLY A 239 -5.44 -0.36 -16.77
CA GLY A 239 -6.51 0.51 -16.28
C GLY A 239 -7.80 0.55 -17.10
N ARG A 240 -7.99 -0.38 -18.05
CA ARG A 240 -9.33 -0.78 -18.47
C ARG A 240 -9.32 -2.28 -18.66
N GLU A 241 -9.67 -2.96 -17.58
CA GLU A 241 -10.25 -4.30 -17.71
C GLU A 241 -11.39 -4.21 -18.73
N THR A 242 -11.41 -5.12 -19.69
CA THR A 242 -12.52 -5.27 -20.62
C THR A 242 -13.81 -5.50 -19.83
N ASP A 243 -14.97 -5.13 -20.38
CA ASP A 243 -16.26 -5.40 -19.71
C ASP A 243 -16.41 -6.91 -19.38
N ASP A 244 -15.72 -7.79 -20.13
CA ASP A 244 -15.66 -9.23 -19.90
C ASP A 244 -14.83 -9.63 -18.66
N GLU A 245 -13.78 -8.90 -18.31
CA GLU A 245 -12.97 -9.12 -17.10
C GLU A 245 -13.71 -8.69 -15.84
N LYS A 246 -14.65 -7.73 -15.97
CA LYS A 246 -15.48 -7.24 -14.87
C LYS A 246 -16.77 -8.03 -14.67
N LYS A 247 -17.07 -8.95 -15.58
CA LYS A 247 -18.27 -9.78 -15.55
C LYS A 247 -18.28 -10.64 -14.30
N GLU A 248 -19.41 -10.60 -13.60
CA GLU A 248 -19.68 -11.45 -12.44
C GLU A 248 -20.36 -12.74 -12.88
N TYR A 249 -19.92 -13.84 -12.31
CA TYR A 249 -20.44 -15.19 -12.53
C TYR A 249 -21.02 -15.72 -11.22
N PHE A 250 -21.95 -16.65 -11.34
CA PHE A 250 -22.61 -17.31 -10.21
C PHE A 250 -22.77 -18.79 -10.54
N ASP A 251 -22.21 -19.65 -9.71
CA ASP A 251 -22.50 -21.07 -9.75
C ASP A 251 -23.96 -21.30 -9.33
N ASP A 252 -24.67 -22.17 -10.05
CA ASP A 252 -25.99 -22.60 -9.61
C ASP A 252 -25.89 -23.42 -8.30
N SER A 253 -27.03 -23.63 -7.63
CA SER A 253 -27.05 -24.26 -6.31
C SER A 253 -26.47 -25.67 -6.28
N GLU A 254 -26.64 -26.47 -7.34
CA GLU A 254 -26.12 -27.83 -7.38
C GLU A 254 -24.60 -27.81 -7.60
N THR A 255 -24.15 -27.03 -8.59
CA THR A 255 -22.72 -26.83 -8.87
C THR A 255 -21.98 -26.29 -7.65
N LEU A 256 -22.52 -25.26 -7.00
CA LEU A 256 -21.94 -24.68 -5.78
C LEU A 256 -21.84 -25.72 -4.67
N SER A 257 -22.90 -26.50 -4.45
CA SER A 257 -22.91 -27.56 -3.44
C SER A 257 -21.79 -28.60 -3.66
N GLN A 258 -21.63 -29.08 -4.89
CA GLN A 258 -20.58 -30.05 -5.26
C GLN A 258 -19.16 -29.47 -5.10
N LYS A 259 -18.97 -28.21 -5.49
CA LYS A 259 -17.68 -27.51 -5.30
C LYS A 259 -17.36 -27.34 -3.82
N LEU A 260 -18.35 -27.06 -2.98
CA LEU A 260 -18.17 -26.95 -1.54
C LEU A 260 -17.87 -28.30 -0.87
N ASP A 261 -18.43 -29.41 -1.36
CA ASP A 261 -18.05 -30.76 -0.90
C ASP A 261 -16.58 -31.06 -1.22
N THR A 262 -16.15 -30.68 -2.42
CA THR A 262 -14.74 -30.79 -2.84
C THR A 262 -13.83 -29.93 -1.97
N LEU A 263 -14.20 -28.66 -1.75
CA LEU A 263 -13.45 -27.74 -0.90
C LEU A 263 -13.33 -28.27 0.53
N ALA A 264 -14.43 -28.73 1.12
CA ALA A 264 -14.44 -29.30 2.47
C ALA A 264 -13.55 -30.54 2.58
N THR A 265 -13.53 -31.38 1.55
CA THR A 265 -12.62 -32.54 1.48
C THR A 265 -11.17 -32.08 1.47
N TRP A 266 -10.80 -31.14 0.61
CA TRP A 266 -9.43 -30.65 0.54
C TRP A 266 -8.99 -29.94 1.81
N VAL A 267 -9.88 -29.19 2.48
CA VAL A 267 -9.58 -28.58 3.79
C VAL A 267 -9.37 -29.64 4.88
N LYS A 268 -10.12 -30.75 4.86
CA LYS A 268 -9.93 -31.87 5.80
C LYS A 268 -8.61 -32.62 5.57
N GLU A 269 -8.19 -32.75 4.31
CA GLU A 269 -7.00 -33.52 3.92
C GLU A 269 -5.69 -32.69 3.96
N SER A 270 -5.79 -31.36 3.81
CA SER A 270 -4.65 -30.46 3.79
C SER A 270 -3.88 -30.49 5.11
N LYS A 271 -2.55 -30.59 5.02
CA LYS A 271 -1.65 -30.51 6.17
C LYS A 271 -1.25 -29.07 6.47
N HIS A 272 -1.30 -28.19 5.47
CA HIS A 272 -0.92 -26.79 5.62
C HIS A 272 -1.78 -25.92 4.68
N CYS A 273 -3.01 -25.63 5.11
CA CYS A 273 -3.91 -24.76 4.36
C CYS A 273 -3.60 -23.30 4.64
N ILE A 274 -3.52 -22.47 3.59
CA ILE A 274 -3.42 -21.02 3.72
C ILE A 274 -4.59 -20.32 3.03
N PHE A 275 -5.00 -19.18 3.58
CA PHE A 275 -5.93 -18.26 2.93
C PHE A 275 -5.18 -17.07 2.32
N PHE A 276 -5.61 -16.65 1.13
CA PHE A 276 -5.20 -15.40 0.50
C PHE A 276 -6.43 -14.49 0.29
N THR A 277 -6.54 -13.40 1.04
CA THR A 277 -7.77 -12.60 1.07
C THR A 277 -7.61 -11.22 0.47
N GLY A 278 -8.60 -10.80 -0.32
CA GLY A 278 -8.72 -9.45 -0.87
C GLY A 278 -10.00 -8.72 -0.43
N ALA A 279 -10.26 -7.56 -1.01
CA ALA A 279 -11.30 -6.64 -0.54
C ALA A 279 -12.72 -7.22 -0.61
N GLY A 280 -12.94 -8.24 -1.46
CA GLY A 280 -14.24 -8.91 -1.63
C GLY A 280 -14.78 -9.52 -0.33
N ILE A 281 -13.92 -9.98 0.58
CA ILE A 281 -14.36 -10.58 1.86
C ILE A 281 -14.93 -9.54 2.85
N SER A 282 -14.70 -8.25 2.61
CA SER A 282 -15.13 -7.13 3.44
C SER A 282 -16.37 -6.40 2.88
N THR A 283 -16.86 -6.82 1.71
CA THR A 283 -17.99 -6.16 1.02
C THR A 283 -19.31 -6.27 1.79
N SER A 284 -19.58 -7.41 2.44
CA SER A 284 -20.77 -7.58 3.30
C SER A 284 -20.68 -6.78 4.62
N ALA A 285 -19.49 -6.28 5.00
CA ALA A 285 -19.32 -5.31 6.08
C ALA A 285 -19.56 -3.86 5.63
N GLY A 286 -20.00 -3.65 4.38
CA GLY A 286 -20.23 -2.32 3.80
C GLY A 286 -18.95 -1.62 3.32
N ILE A 287 -17.80 -2.30 3.33
CA ILE A 287 -16.54 -1.76 2.80
C ILE A 287 -16.48 -2.10 1.32
N PRO A 288 -16.51 -1.11 0.42
CA PRO A 288 -16.44 -1.39 -1.00
C PRO A 288 -15.09 -1.96 -1.39
N ASP A 289 -15.10 -2.79 -2.42
CA ASP A 289 -13.89 -3.29 -3.04
C ASP A 289 -13.24 -2.23 -3.97
N PHE A 290 -12.25 -2.65 -4.76
CA PHE A 290 -11.51 -1.74 -5.64
C PHE A 290 -11.95 -1.81 -7.10
N ARG A 291 -12.40 -2.97 -7.61
CA ARG A 291 -12.50 -3.24 -9.07
C ARG A 291 -13.86 -3.76 -9.53
N SER A 292 -14.82 -4.00 -8.64
CA SER A 292 -16.16 -4.42 -9.05
C SER A 292 -16.76 -3.45 -10.06
N GLY A 293 -17.37 -3.97 -11.11
CA GLY A 293 -17.85 -3.17 -12.24
C GLY A 293 -19.03 -2.26 -11.88
N MET A 294 -19.38 -1.34 -12.80
CA MET A 294 -20.49 -0.40 -12.60
C MET A 294 -21.87 -1.06 -12.39
N LYS A 295 -22.03 -2.33 -12.81
CA LYS A 295 -23.26 -3.12 -12.70
C LYS A 295 -23.15 -4.26 -11.68
N THR A 296 -22.21 -4.18 -10.75
CA THR A 296 -21.99 -5.20 -9.72
C THR A 296 -23.25 -5.48 -8.92
N VAL A 297 -23.42 -6.75 -8.52
CA VAL A 297 -24.48 -7.15 -7.57
C VAL A 297 -24.18 -6.72 -6.13
N LEU A 298 -22.95 -6.30 -5.84
CA LEU A 298 -22.53 -5.96 -4.49
C LEU A 298 -23.30 -4.74 -3.96
N PRO A 299 -23.85 -4.80 -2.73
CA PRO A 299 -24.64 -3.71 -2.15
C PRO A 299 -23.79 -2.45 -1.90
N THR A 300 -22.47 -2.61 -1.78
CA THR A 300 -21.52 -1.50 -1.67
C THR A 300 -21.41 -0.67 -2.95
N GLY A 301 -21.93 -1.19 -4.07
CA GLY A 301 -21.79 -0.61 -5.40
C GLY A 301 -20.39 -0.78 -6.00
N PRO A 302 -20.09 -0.07 -7.10
CA PRO A 302 -18.88 -0.30 -7.89
C PRO A 302 -17.58 -0.08 -7.12
N GLY A 303 -16.51 -0.73 -7.54
CA GLY A 303 -15.20 -0.63 -6.91
C GLY A 303 -14.68 0.80 -6.83
N ALA A 304 -13.81 1.06 -5.86
CA ALA A 304 -13.27 2.40 -5.62
C ALA A 304 -12.51 2.96 -6.84
N TRP A 305 -11.83 2.13 -7.62
CA TRP A 305 -11.15 2.56 -8.83
C TRP A 305 -12.10 2.67 -10.02
N GLU A 306 -13.10 1.79 -10.10
CA GLU A 306 -14.15 1.90 -11.11
C GLU A 306 -14.93 3.22 -11.00
N LEU A 307 -15.31 3.62 -9.79
CA LEU A 307 -15.94 4.92 -9.56
C LEU A 307 -15.02 6.06 -9.96
N ARG A 308 -13.74 5.99 -9.59
CA ARG A 308 -12.74 7.02 -9.91
C ARG A 308 -12.60 7.17 -11.43
N ASP A 309 -12.52 6.07 -12.16
CA ASP A 309 -12.37 6.06 -13.62
C ASP A 309 -13.64 6.58 -14.32
N ALA A 310 -14.80 6.39 -13.70
CA ALA A 310 -16.06 7.02 -14.10
C ALA A 310 -16.17 8.51 -13.69
N GLY A 311 -15.12 9.12 -13.14
CA GLY A 311 -15.13 10.50 -12.66
C GLY A 311 -15.99 10.73 -11.41
N LYS A 312 -16.37 9.65 -10.72
CA LYS A 312 -17.17 9.66 -9.49
C LYS A 312 -16.26 9.43 -8.29
N ALA A 313 -16.67 9.95 -7.13
CA ALA A 313 -15.98 9.69 -5.87
C ALA A 313 -17.00 9.41 -4.77
N ARG A 314 -16.66 8.50 -3.87
CA ARG A 314 -17.40 8.34 -2.62
C ARG A 314 -17.08 9.50 -1.68
N ASP A 315 -18.04 9.86 -0.84
CA ASP A 315 -17.77 10.80 0.25
C ASP A 315 -16.70 10.22 1.20
N LYS A 316 -15.60 10.96 1.36
CA LYS A 316 -14.45 10.53 2.17
C LYS A 316 -14.82 10.40 3.64
N LYS A 317 -15.69 11.28 4.16
CA LYS A 317 -16.09 11.23 5.58
C LYS A 317 -16.92 9.98 5.86
N SER A 318 -17.92 9.72 5.00
CA SER A 318 -18.74 8.52 5.06
C SER A 318 -17.89 7.25 4.96
N THR A 319 -16.94 7.18 4.03
CA THR A 319 -16.05 6.01 3.85
C THR A 319 -15.20 5.73 5.10
N VAL A 320 -14.62 6.76 5.72
CA VAL A 320 -13.84 6.60 6.97
C VAL A 320 -14.74 6.12 8.10
N LYS A 321 -15.95 6.68 8.22
CA LYS A 321 -16.91 6.24 9.24
C LYS A 321 -17.30 4.77 9.04
N MET A 322 -17.61 4.35 7.82
CA MET A 322 -17.92 2.95 7.49
C MET A 322 -16.79 2.01 7.92
N LEU A 323 -15.53 2.34 7.60
CA LEU A 323 -14.38 1.52 7.95
C LEU A 323 -14.20 1.34 9.48
N LEU A 324 -14.36 2.44 10.23
CA LEU A 324 -14.21 2.42 11.68
C LEU A 324 -15.34 1.66 12.37
N GLN A 325 -16.54 1.69 11.81
CA GLN A 325 -17.72 1.01 12.37
C GLN A 325 -17.94 -0.40 11.80
N ALA A 326 -17.15 -0.80 10.81
CA ALA A 326 -17.27 -2.12 10.19
C ALA A 326 -17.07 -3.23 11.23
N ILE A 327 -17.95 -4.24 11.14
CA ILE A 327 -17.89 -5.46 11.92
C ILE A 327 -17.29 -6.55 11.02
N PRO A 328 -16.43 -7.45 11.54
CA PRO A 328 -15.93 -8.56 10.76
C PRO A 328 -17.07 -9.39 10.14
N THR A 329 -16.92 -9.73 8.85
CA THR A 329 -17.92 -10.52 8.12
C THR A 329 -17.92 -11.98 8.60
N TYR A 330 -18.93 -12.75 8.18
CA TYR A 330 -18.96 -14.19 8.48
C TYR A 330 -17.70 -14.89 7.96
N THR A 331 -17.20 -14.49 6.78
CA THR A 331 -15.93 -14.97 6.22
C THR A 331 -14.76 -14.76 7.20
N HIS A 332 -14.63 -13.57 7.80
CA HIS A 332 -13.57 -13.30 8.77
C HIS A 332 -13.68 -14.20 10.00
N LEU A 333 -14.90 -14.37 10.54
CA LEU A 333 -15.15 -15.22 11.71
C LEU A 333 -14.93 -16.70 11.43
N ALA A 334 -15.33 -17.17 10.24
CA ALA A 334 -15.10 -18.54 9.78
C ALA A 334 -13.60 -18.83 9.65
N ILE A 335 -12.80 -17.89 9.14
CA ILE A 335 -11.34 -18.04 9.07
C ILE A 335 -10.73 -18.14 10.48
N VAL A 336 -11.21 -17.34 11.45
CA VAL A 336 -10.80 -17.48 12.86
C VAL A 336 -11.12 -18.87 13.38
N LYS A 337 -12.36 -19.34 13.20
CA LYS A 337 -12.77 -20.67 13.64
C LYS A 337 -11.91 -21.78 13.00
N LEU A 338 -11.60 -21.67 11.72
CA LEU A 338 -10.74 -22.65 11.05
C LEU A 338 -9.29 -22.63 11.55
N GLU A 339 -8.76 -21.46 11.95
CA GLU A 339 -7.43 -21.36 12.58
C GLU A 339 -7.43 -21.98 13.97
N GLU A 340 -8.46 -21.71 14.79
CA GLU A 340 -8.63 -22.29 16.13
C GLU A 340 -8.76 -23.82 16.09
N GLU A 341 -9.45 -24.36 15.07
CA GLU A 341 -9.59 -25.81 14.83
C GLU A 341 -8.36 -26.43 14.14
N GLY A 342 -7.28 -25.66 13.95
CA GLY A 342 -6.03 -26.11 13.33
C GLY A 342 -6.15 -26.49 11.85
N LYS A 343 -7.25 -26.12 11.18
CA LYS A 343 -7.50 -26.41 9.76
C LYS A 343 -6.86 -25.39 8.83
N VAL A 344 -6.59 -24.18 9.33
CA VAL A 344 -5.90 -23.11 8.60
C VAL A 344 -4.63 -22.74 9.34
N SER A 345 -3.49 -22.82 8.65
CA SER A 345 -2.18 -22.55 9.22
C SER A 345 -1.76 -21.09 9.08
N TYR A 346 -2.31 -20.37 8.07
CA TYR A 346 -1.92 -18.99 7.80
C TYR A 346 -2.90 -18.21 6.93
N VAL A 347 -2.90 -16.90 7.10
CA VAL A 347 -3.69 -15.94 6.32
C VAL A 347 -2.76 -14.86 5.77
N VAL A 348 -2.78 -14.70 4.45
CA VAL A 348 -2.11 -13.62 3.72
C VAL A 348 -3.19 -12.67 3.24
N SER A 349 -3.16 -11.42 3.71
CA SER A 349 -4.19 -10.43 3.38
C SER A 349 -3.62 -9.24 2.61
N GLN A 350 -4.37 -8.83 1.58
CA GLN A 350 -4.18 -7.58 0.86
C GLN A 350 -5.01 -6.43 1.47
N ASN A 351 -5.88 -6.73 2.43
CA ASN A 351 -6.81 -5.76 3.00
C ASN A 351 -6.11 -4.88 4.02
N VAL A 352 -6.49 -3.60 4.01
CA VAL A 352 -5.99 -2.59 4.94
C VAL A 352 -6.99 -2.25 6.04
N ASP A 353 -8.18 -2.85 6.02
CA ASP A 353 -9.31 -2.54 6.91
C ASP A 353 -9.13 -2.99 8.37
N GLY A 354 -8.15 -3.87 8.63
CA GLY A 354 -7.85 -4.41 9.95
C GLY A 354 -8.90 -5.38 10.50
N LEU A 355 -9.87 -5.84 9.71
CA LEU A 355 -10.97 -6.69 10.17
C LEU A 355 -10.48 -8.09 10.60
N HIS A 356 -9.42 -8.62 10.00
CA HIS A 356 -8.80 -9.89 10.46
C HIS A 356 -8.32 -9.80 11.92
N LEU A 357 -7.65 -8.71 12.31
CA LEU A 357 -7.23 -8.55 13.71
C LEU A 357 -8.43 -8.30 14.63
N ARG A 358 -9.45 -7.57 14.16
CA ARG A 358 -10.67 -7.26 14.93
C ARG A 358 -11.61 -8.46 15.09
N SER A 359 -11.56 -9.44 14.19
CA SER A 359 -12.30 -10.70 14.35
C SER A 359 -11.69 -11.56 15.48
N GLY A 360 -10.43 -11.32 15.80
CA GLY A 360 -9.68 -12.10 16.78
C GLY A 360 -8.75 -13.12 16.14
N LEU A 361 -8.46 -13.02 14.83
CA LEU A 361 -7.46 -13.87 14.20
C LEU A 361 -6.11 -13.71 14.88
N ASN A 362 -5.45 -14.84 15.11
CA ASN A 362 -4.12 -14.84 15.70
C ASN A 362 -3.12 -14.01 14.86
N PRO A 363 -2.51 -12.95 15.42
CA PRO A 363 -1.54 -12.14 14.68
C PRO A 363 -0.31 -12.94 14.21
N LYS A 364 0.00 -14.08 14.83
CA LYS A 364 1.07 -14.98 14.39
C LYS A 364 0.69 -15.79 13.16
N ALA A 365 -0.59 -15.91 12.85
CA ALA A 365 -1.12 -16.55 11.65
C ALA A 365 -1.46 -15.55 10.52
N LEU A 366 -1.10 -14.27 10.67
CA LEU A 366 -1.46 -13.22 9.70
C LEU A 366 -0.24 -12.47 9.14
N SER A 367 -0.26 -12.22 7.83
CA SER A 367 0.54 -11.21 7.12
C SER A 367 -0.37 -10.16 6.45
N GLU A 368 -0.20 -8.89 6.81
CA GLU A 368 -0.91 -7.75 6.20
C GLU A 368 -0.01 -7.08 5.17
N LEU A 369 -0.11 -7.51 3.90
CA LEU A 369 0.85 -7.12 2.86
C LEU A 369 0.74 -5.64 2.46
N HIS A 370 -0.45 -5.05 2.49
CA HIS A 370 -0.65 -3.64 2.13
C HIS A 370 -0.76 -2.70 3.35
N GLY A 371 -0.44 -3.23 4.53
CA GLY A 371 -0.56 -2.50 5.80
C GLY A 371 -1.96 -2.52 6.39
N ASN A 372 -2.19 -1.64 7.36
CA ASN A 372 -3.41 -1.55 8.14
C ASN A 372 -3.71 -0.10 8.51
N THR A 373 -4.94 0.36 8.27
CA THR A 373 -5.38 1.76 8.47
C THR A 373 -5.32 2.23 9.91
N ASN A 374 -5.28 1.29 10.85
CA ASN A 374 -5.28 1.50 12.29
C ASN A 374 -3.88 1.31 12.88
N LEU A 375 -2.88 0.96 12.06
CA LEU A 375 -1.51 0.68 12.50
C LEU A 375 -0.56 1.80 12.08
N GLU A 376 0.28 2.22 13.03
CA GLU A 376 1.43 3.09 12.78
C GLU A 376 2.69 2.54 13.44
N LYS A 377 3.85 2.89 12.89
CA LYS A 377 5.17 2.42 13.33
C LYS A 377 6.10 3.60 13.58
N CYS A 378 6.94 3.51 14.60
CA CYS A 378 7.96 4.52 14.85
C CYS A 378 9.04 4.47 13.75
N SER A 379 9.38 5.63 13.18
CA SER A 379 10.42 5.73 12.15
C SER A 379 11.80 5.26 12.64
N ARG A 380 12.08 5.43 13.95
CA ARG A 380 13.36 5.08 14.59
C ARG A 380 13.37 3.69 15.20
N CYS A 381 12.62 3.47 16.29
CA CYS A 381 12.68 2.20 17.03
C CYS A 381 11.79 1.08 16.46
N LYS A 382 11.07 1.35 15.36
CA LYS A 382 10.16 0.40 14.68
C LYS A 382 9.03 -0.17 15.53
N LYS A 383 8.85 0.29 16.78
CA LYS A 383 7.72 -0.08 17.63
C LYS A 383 6.41 0.26 16.93
N LYS A 384 5.51 -0.72 16.90
CA LYS A 384 4.17 -0.62 16.32
C LYS A 384 3.18 -0.07 17.36
N TYR A 385 2.13 0.60 16.90
CA TYR A 385 1.03 1.12 17.71
C TYR A 385 -0.27 0.89 16.94
N LEU A 386 -1.19 0.14 17.55
CA LEU A 386 -2.53 -0.02 17.01
C LEU A 386 -3.42 1.10 17.58
N ARG A 387 -4.32 1.63 16.77
CA ARG A 387 -5.21 2.74 17.13
C ARG A 387 -6.63 2.36 16.79
N ASP A 388 -7.60 2.77 17.59
CA ASP A 388 -8.99 2.46 17.26
C ASP A 388 -9.53 3.35 16.15
N TYR A 389 -8.78 4.39 15.83
CA TYR A 389 -9.03 5.34 14.75
C TYR A 389 -8.01 5.20 13.63
N ARG A 390 -8.34 5.80 12.48
CA ARG A 390 -7.47 5.86 11.31
C ARG A 390 -6.18 6.63 11.62
N THR A 391 -5.03 6.02 11.36
CA THR A 391 -3.72 6.60 11.67
C THR A 391 -3.28 7.66 10.66
N ARG A 392 -3.62 7.48 9.39
CA ARG A 392 -3.22 8.37 8.32
C ARG A 392 -3.87 9.75 8.41
N SER A 393 -3.04 10.78 8.58
CA SER A 393 -3.45 12.20 8.59
C SER A 393 -2.86 13.02 7.43
N ALA A 394 -1.93 12.43 6.68
CA ALA A 394 -1.19 13.14 5.64
C ALA A 394 -2.06 13.46 4.41
N LYS A 395 -1.77 14.62 3.80
CA LYS A 395 -2.49 15.12 2.61
C LYS A 395 -1.95 14.53 1.29
N ARG A 396 -0.70 14.05 1.29
CA ARG A 396 -0.01 13.49 0.11
C ARG A 396 0.04 11.96 0.18
N VAL A 397 0.13 11.33 -0.99
CA VAL A 397 0.04 9.87 -1.12
C VAL A 397 1.24 9.15 -0.48
N HIS A 398 2.45 9.69 -0.61
CA HIS A 398 3.68 9.06 -0.07
C HIS A 398 4.19 9.71 1.23
N ASP A 399 3.38 10.58 1.83
CA ASP A 399 3.69 11.14 3.14
C ASP A 399 3.02 10.26 4.19
N HIS A 400 3.81 9.47 4.91
CA HIS A 400 3.29 8.57 5.95
C HIS A 400 3.27 9.22 7.33
N LYS A 401 3.74 10.46 7.50
CA LYS A 401 3.82 11.07 8.83
C LYS A 401 2.42 11.25 9.41
N THR A 402 2.21 10.70 10.59
CA THR A 402 0.89 10.75 11.24
C THR A 402 0.70 11.95 12.16
N GLY A 403 1.72 12.81 12.27
CA GLY A 403 1.76 13.94 13.20
C GLY A 403 1.95 13.54 14.67
N ARG A 404 2.03 12.24 14.97
CA ARG A 404 2.26 11.71 16.33
C ARG A 404 3.71 11.32 16.54
N LEU A 405 4.12 11.25 17.80
CA LEU A 405 5.46 10.86 18.22
C LEU A 405 5.42 9.55 19.00
N CYS A 406 6.53 8.80 18.93
CA CYS A 406 6.72 7.57 19.69
C CYS A 406 6.45 7.80 21.19
N ALA A 407 5.69 6.88 21.80
CA ALA A 407 5.34 6.96 23.22
C ALA A 407 6.54 6.67 24.14
N ASP A 408 7.58 6.00 23.63
CA ASP A 408 8.83 5.82 24.36
C ASP A 408 9.52 7.18 24.58
N PRO A 409 9.70 7.62 25.84
CA PRO A 409 10.35 8.88 26.17
C PRO A 409 11.79 8.98 25.67
N LYS A 410 12.50 7.85 25.53
CA LYS A 410 13.86 7.82 24.97
C LYS A 410 13.86 7.88 23.44
N CYS A 411 12.72 7.61 22.80
CA CYS A 411 12.58 7.58 21.36
C CYS A 411 12.03 8.89 20.79
N ARG A 412 10.76 9.21 21.11
CA ARG A 412 10.04 10.41 20.64
C ARG A 412 10.10 10.71 19.13
N ALA A 413 10.58 9.79 18.30
CA ALA A 413 10.65 9.99 16.85
C ALA A 413 9.26 9.96 16.20
N PRO A 414 9.08 10.56 15.01
CA PRO A 414 7.80 10.55 14.30
C PRO A 414 7.23 9.15 14.07
N LEU A 415 5.91 9.04 14.16
CA LEU A 415 5.17 7.85 13.77
C LEU A 415 4.77 7.94 12.29
N LEU A 416 4.85 6.80 11.61
CA LEU A 416 4.51 6.62 10.20
C LEU A 416 3.34 5.63 10.10
N ASP A 417 2.32 5.91 9.30
CA ASP A 417 1.28 4.91 9.03
C ASP A 417 1.87 3.71 8.28
N SER A 418 1.15 2.58 8.30
CA SER A 418 1.62 1.33 7.71
C SER A 418 1.10 1.08 6.30
N ILE A 419 0.26 1.97 5.74
CA ILE A 419 -0.37 1.78 4.43
C ILE A 419 0.70 1.77 3.35
N ILE A 420 0.61 0.82 2.43
CA ILE A 420 1.45 0.74 1.25
C ILE A 420 0.68 1.32 0.05
N ASN A 421 1.28 2.27 -0.64
CA ASN A 421 0.75 2.87 -1.87
C ASN A 421 1.48 2.29 -3.09
N PHE A 422 0.93 2.52 -4.29
CA PHE A 422 1.61 2.12 -5.53
C PHE A 422 3.00 2.77 -5.63
N GLY A 423 4.00 1.97 -6.01
CA GLY A 423 5.40 2.39 -6.07
C GLY A 423 6.18 2.22 -4.75
N GLU A 424 5.55 1.75 -3.68
CA GLU A 424 6.22 1.44 -2.41
C GLU A 424 6.44 -0.07 -2.23
N ASP A 425 7.52 -0.41 -1.52
CA ASP A 425 7.83 -1.80 -1.19
C ASP A 425 6.85 -2.39 -0.16
N LEU A 426 6.51 -3.67 -0.35
CA LEU A 426 5.77 -4.43 0.66
C LEU A 426 6.60 -4.59 1.95
N PRO A 427 5.96 -4.71 3.12
CA PRO A 427 6.65 -4.96 4.39
C PRO A 427 7.39 -6.30 4.36
N VAL A 428 8.73 -6.24 4.27
CA VAL A 428 9.64 -7.39 4.13
C VAL A 428 9.32 -8.54 5.09
N ARG A 429 9.06 -8.25 6.37
CA ARG A 429 8.75 -9.29 7.36
C ARG A 429 7.45 -10.04 7.04
N ASP A 430 6.40 -9.31 6.67
CA ASP A 430 5.09 -9.89 6.39
C ASP A 430 5.09 -10.61 5.04
N LEU A 431 5.83 -10.08 4.04
CA LEU A 431 6.06 -10.77 2.77
C LEU A 431 6.86 -12.07 2.96
N ASN A 432 7.97 -12.05 3.70
CA ASN A 432 8.77 -13.26 3.94
C ASN A 432 7.94 -14.36 4.63
N ARG A 433 7.17 -14.02 5.66
CA ARG A 433 6.26 -14.98 6.31
C ARG A 433 5.20 -15.51 5.34
N ALA A 434 4.65 -14.66 4.48
CA ALA A 434 3.70 -15.10 3.45
C ALA A 434 4.35 -16.12 2.50
N CYS A 435 5.57 -15.85 2.04
CA CYS A 435 6.34 -16.79 1.20
C CYS A 435 6.65 -18.09 1.95
N GLU A 436 7.15 -18.04 3.18
CA GLU A 436 7.46 -19.21 4.01
C GLU A 436 6.23 -20.13 4.21
N HIS A 437 5.05 -19.54 4.41
CA HIS A 437 3.81 -20.31 4.54
C HIS A 437 3.29 -20.81 3.19
N ALA A 438 3.48 -20.07 2.10
CA ALA A 438 3.15 -20.52 0.74
C ALA A 438 4.05 -21.67 0.27
N GLU A 439 5.31 -21.71 0.68
CA GLU A 439 6.23 -22.82 0.41
C GLU A 439 5.82 -24.12 1.11
N LYS A 440 5.15 -24.02 2.25
CA LYS A 440 4.65 -25.18 3.00
C LYS A 440 3.27 -25.62 2.54
N ALA A 441 2.52 -24.70 1.92
CA ALA A 441 1.13 -24.93 1.59
C ALA A 441 0.94 -26.07 0.57
N ASP A 442 0.02 -26.97 0.89
CA ASP A 442 -0.55 -27.95 -0.01
C ASP A 442 -1.96 -27.55 -0.50
N LEU A 443 -2.56 -26.55 0.14
CA LEU A 443 -3.81 -25.91 -0.26
C LEU A 443 -3.72 -24.39 -0.04
N CYS A 444 -4.01 -23.62 -1.08
CA CYS A 444 -4.21 -22.17 -0.99
C CYS A 444 -5.64 -21.83 -1.42
N ILE A 445 -6.39 -21.15 -0.56
CA ILE A 445 -7.74 -20.65 -0.83
C ILE A 445 -7.67 -19.14 -1.00
N SER A 446 -7.78 -18.66 -2.23
CA SER A 446 -7.89 -17.24 -2.52
C SER A 446 -9.36 -16.81 -2.50
N LEU A 447 -9.72 -15.88 -1.61
CA LEU A 447 -11.08 -15.35 -1.49
C LEU A 447 -11.15 -13.84 -1.71
N GLY A 448 -12.07 -13.42 -2.57
CA GLY A 448 -12.43 -12.01 -2.76
C GLY A 448 -11.28 -11.14 -3.25
N SER A 449 -10.35 -11.70 -4.05
CA SER A 449 -9.26 -10.95 -4.67
C SER A 449 -9.31 -11.12 -6.19
N SER A 450 -9.05 -10.02 -6.92
CA SER A 450 -8.84 -10.07 -8.36
C SER A 450 -7.48 -10.62 -8.76
N LEU A 451 -6.54 -10.79 -7.81
CA LEU A 451 -5.20 -11.33 -8.06
C LEU A 451 -4.38 -10.57 -9.12
N THR A 452 -4.56 -9.25 -9.19
CA THR A 452 -3.89 -8.38 -10.19
C THR A 452 -2.75 -7.52 -9.64
N VAL A 453 -2.50 -7.54 -8.32
CA VAL A 453 -1.47 -6.70 -7.68
C VAL A 453 -0.25 -7.54 -7.31
N SER A 454 0.84 -7.34 -8.04
CA SER A 454 2.15 -7.92 -7.71
C SER A 454 2.93 -7.04 -6.71
N PRO A 455 3.77 -7.63 -5.85
CA PRO A 455 4.08 -9.07 -5.76
C PRO A 455 3.11 -9.88 -4.88
N ALA A 456 2.03 -9.28 -4.37
CA ALA A 456 1.11 -10.00 -3.48
C ALA A 456 0.42 -11.19 -4.16
N ASN A 457 0.00 -11.06 -5.43
CA ASN A 457 -0.62 -12.13 -6.20
C ASN A 457 0.34 -13.29 -6.55
N GLU A 458 1.65 -13.10 -6.38
CA GLU A 458 2.65 -14.15 -6.63
C GLU A 458 2.57 -15.25 -5.56
N ILE A 459 2.00 -14.95 -4.38
CA ILE A 459 1.81 -15.93 -3.29
C ILE A 459 0.92 -17.11 -3.73
N PRO A 460 -0.34 -16.92 -4.15
CA PRO A 460 -1.15 -18.02 -4.69
C PRO A 460 -0.59 -18.57 -6.00
N GLU A 461 0.06 -17.72 -6.82
CA GLU A 461 0.70 -18.17 -8.05
C GLU A 461 1.82 -19.20 -7.78
N TRP A 462 2.61 -18.98 -6.74
CA TRP A 462 3.70 -19.86 -6.32
C TRP A 462 3.20 -21.23 -5.88
N VAL A 463 2.11 -21.28 -5.10
CA VAL A 463 1.47 -22.53 -4.68
C VAL A 463 1.03 -23.34 -5.90
N SER A 464 0.37 -22.69 -6.87
CA SER A 464 -0.03 -23.32 -8.14
C SER A 464 1.17 -23.76 -9.00
N LYS A 465 2.25 -22.96 -9.07
CA LYS A 465 3.51 -23.33 -9.78
C LYS A 465 4.13 -24.62 -9.23
N ARG A 466 3.98 -24.87 -7.92
CA ARG A 466 4.41 -26.10 -7.25
C ARG A 466 3.44 -27.28 -7.42
N LYS A 467 2.41 -27.14 -8.27
CA LYS A 467 1.36 -28.16 -8.50
C LYS A 467 0.60 -28.51 -7.21
N GLN A 468 0.52 -27.58 -6.25
CA GLN A 468 -0.32 -27.70 -5.07
C GLN A 468 -1.69 -27.07 -5.34
N LYS A 469 -2.70 -27.44 -4.55
CA LYS A 469 -4.08 -27.07 -4.82
C LYS A 469 -4.30 -25.57 -4.64
N LEU A 470 -4.83 -24.91 -5.67
CA LEU A 470 -5.28 -23.53 -5.62
C LEU A 470 -6.80 -23.47 -5.83
N VAL A 471 -7.51 -22.94 -4.83
CA VAL A 471 -8.94 -22.62 -4.90
C VAL A 471 -9.09 -21.11 -5.09
N ILE A 472 -9.96 -20.69 -6.00
CA ILE A 472 -10.30 -19.27 -6.19
C ILE A 472 -11.80 -19.10 -5.96
N GLY A 473 -12.17 -18.40 -4.89
CA GLY A 473 -13.54 -17.97 -4.61
C GLY A 473 -13.69 -16.48 -4.90
N ASN A 474 -14.26 -16.13 -6.05
CA ASN A 474 -14.43 -14.75 -6.47
C ASN A 474 -15.59 -14.63 -7.46
N LEU A 475 -16.32 -13.51 -7.46
CA LEU A 475 -17.41 -13.30 -8.43
C LEU A 475 -16.89 -13.09 -9.85
N GLN A 476 -15.73 -12.45 -9.99
CA GLN A 476 -15.11 -12.10 -11.26
C GLN A 476 -14.00 -13.07 -11.64
N ASN A 477 -13.66 -13.11 -12.92
CA ASN A 477 -12.48 -13.82 -13.36
C ASN A 477 -11.19 -13.22 -12.79
N THR A 478 -10.17 -14.07 -12.57
CA THR A 478 -8.85 -13.63 -12.10
C THR A 478 -7.76 -14.09 -13.07
N PRO A 479 -6.58 -13.43 -13.11
CA PRO A 479 -5.46 -13.85 -13.96
C PRO A 479 -4.97 -15.28 -13.68
N LEU A 480 -5.26 -15.84 -12.51
CA LEU A 480 -4.85 -17.20 -12.13
C LEU A 480 -5.93 -18.25 -12.35
N HIS A 481 -7.09 -17.92 -12.95
CA HIS A 481 -8.18 -18.89 -13.12
C HIS A 481 -7.79 -20.12 -13.92
N SER A 482 -7.00 -19.97 -14.98
CA SER A 482 -6.52 -21.11 -15.79
C SER A 482 -5.58 -22.06 -15.03
N ARG A 483 -5.13 -21.65 -13.83
CA ARG A 483 -4.15 -22.37 -13.00
C ARG A 483 -4.74 -22.87 -11.68
N CYS A 484 -6.00 -22.57 -11.40
CA CYS A 484 -6.68 -23.04 -10.20
C CYS A 484 -7.27 -24.44 -10.41
N ASP A 485 -7.31 -25.22 -9.34
CA ASP A 485 -7.90 -26.56 -9.31
C ASP A 485 -9.41 -26.51 -9.06
N LEU A 486 -9.90 -25.43 -8.44
CA LEU A 486 -11.31 -25.20 -8.15
C LEU A 486 -11.62 -23.70 -8.17
N ALA A 487 -12.47 -23.28 -9.11
CA ALA A 487 -13.05 -21.94 -9.15
C ALA A 487 -14.47 -21.97 -8.59
N ILE A 488 -14.78 -21.09 -7.64
CA ILE A 488 -16.10 -20.97 -7.01
C ILE A 488 -16.62 -19.56 -7.24
N TYR A 489 -17.75 -19.46 -7.92
CA TYR A 489 -18.40 -18.20 -8.25
C TYR A 489 -19.60 -17.98 -7.33
N ALA A 490 -19.34 -17.44 -6.14
CA ALA A 490 -20.36 -17.13 -5.15
C ALA A 490 -19.87 -16.03 -4.20
N MET A 491 -20.79 -15.48 -3.40
CA MET A 491 -20.42 -14.53 -2.34
C MET A 491 -19.51 -15.23 -1.32
N CYS A 492 -18.47 -14.53 -0.86
CA CYS A 492 -17.48 -15.12 0.07
C CYS A 492 -18.14 -15.67 1.34
N ASP A 493 -19.14 -14.97 1.89
CA ASP A 493 -19.86 -15.43 3.08
C ASP A 493 -20.65 -16.72 2.82
N ASP A 494 -21.22 -16.90 1.63
CA ASP A 494 -21.96 -18.11 1.26
C ASP A 494 -21.01 -19.30 1.08
N VAL A 495 -19.86 -19.07 0.44
CA VAL A 495 -18.79 -20.08 0.33
C VAL A 495 -18.34 -20.54 1.71
N MET A 496 -18.08 -19.61 2.62
CA MET A 496 -17.61 -19.94 3.96
C MET A 496 -18.68 -20.59 4.83
N ARG A 497 -19.95 -20.18 4.74
CA ARG A 497 -21.06 -20.86 5.44
C ARG A 497 -21.16 -22.31 4.99
N GLY A 498 -21.20 -22.54 3.68
CA GLY A 498 -21.32 -23.88 3.12
C GLY A 498 -20.10 -24.76 3.41
N LEU A 499 -18.90 -24.18 3.50
CA LEU A 499 -17.70 -24.88 3.96
C LEU A 499 -17.81 -25.27 5.45
N ILE A 500 -18.12 -24.31 6.32
CA ILE A 500 -18.22 -24.53 7.78
C ILE A 500 -19.25 -25.62 8.10
N GLU A 501 -20.41 -25.60 7.44
CA GLU A 501 -21.46 -26.61 7.59
C GLU A 501 -20.94 -28.03 7.26
N ARG A 502 -20.22 -28.20 6.15
CA ARG A 502 -19.64 -29.50 5.72
C ARG A 502 -18.50 -29.98 6.61
N LEU A 503 -17.86 -29.05 7.30
CA LEU A 503 -16.85 -29.36 8.32
C LEU A 503 -17.49 -29.70 9.67
N GLY A 504 -18.80 -29.51 9.84
CA GLY A 504 -19.51 -29.75 11.10
C GLY A 504 -19.08 -28.76 12.20
N LEU A 505 -18.73 -27.53 11.82
CA LEU A 505 -18.26 -26.51 12.74
C LEU A 505 -19.33 -25.45 12.96
N GLU A 506 -19.26 -24.78 14.12
CA GLU A 506 -20.08 -23.62 14.44
C GLU A 506 -19.19 -22.38 14.55
N VAL A 507 -19.68 -21.24 14.04
CA VAL A 507 -18.95 -19.96 14.07
C VAL A 507 -19.65 -19.04 15.06
N ASP A 508 -18.92 -18.64 16.10
CA ASP A 508 -19.43 -17.74 17.12
C ASP A 508 -19.79 -16.37 16.54
N GLN A 509 -20.80 -15.74 17.12
CA GLN A 509 -21.10 -14.35 16.82
C GLN A 509 -19.96 -13.43 17.27
N TRP A 510 -19.68 -12.42 16.46
CA TRP A 510 -18.68 -11.43 16.82
C TRP A 510 -19.09 -10.65 18.06
N LYS A 511 -18.18 -10.56 19.03
CA LYS A 511 -18.30 -9.67 20.19
C LYS A 511 -17.16 -8.69 20.20
N LEU A 512 -17.45 -7.42 20.53
CA LEU A 512 -16.43 -6.41 20.67
C LEU A 512 -15.61 -6.69 21.92
N ARG A 513 -14.33 -7.04 21.73
CA ARG A 513 -13.38 -7.35 22.80
C ARG A 513 -12.33 -6.25 22.91
N ARG A 514 -12.02 -5.81 24.12
CA ARG A 514 -10.98 -4.81 24.42
C ARG A 514 -10.11 -5.32 25.56
N ARG A 515 -8.79 -5.32 25.39
CA ARG A 515 -7.86 -5.63 26.49
C ARG A 515 -7.31 -4.35 27.07
N ILE A 516 -7.34 -4.23 28.38
CA ILE A 516 -6.82 -3.07 29.10
C ILE A 516 -5.86 -3.52 30.20
N ARG A 517 -4.88 -2.68 30.47
CA ARG A 517 -3.95 -2.86 31.57
C ARG A 517 -3.97 -1.65 32.50
N VAL A 518 -4.10 -1.92 33.79
CA VAL A 518 -3.97 -0.93 34.86
C VAL A 518 -2.76 -1.28 35.71
N GLU A 519 -1.78 -0.39 35.73
CA GLU A 519 -0.53 -0.52 36.48
C GLU A 519 -0.53 0.51 37.60
N ALA A 520 -0.47 0.08 38.86
CA ALA A 520 -0.31 0.96 40.01
C ALA A 520 1.02 0.70 40.71
N LYS A 521 1.84 1.73 40.86
CA LYS A 521 3.20 1.63 41.39
C LYS A 521 3.50 2.73 42.42
N THR A 522 4.02 2.34 43.58
CA THR A 522 4.61 3.26 44.56
C THR A 522 5.93 3.83 44.00
N ILE A 523 6.04 5.16 43.87
CA ILE A 523 7.23 5.85 43.35
C ILE A 523 8.03 6.52 44.48
N SER A 524 7.35 6.95 45.53
CA SER A 524 7.94 7.47 46.75
C SER A 524 7.08 7.06 47.94
N ARG A 525 7.50 7.38 49.17
CA ARG A 525 6.86 6.94 50.43
C ARG A 525 5.35 7.18 50.49
N ASP A 526 4.84 8.18 49.75
CA ASP A 526 3.42 8.55 49.70
C ASP A 526 2.88 8.76 48.26
N ASP A 527 3.70 8.58 47.21
CA ASP A 527 3.26 8.80 45.82
C ASP A 527 2.96 7.48 45.09
N ILE A 528 1.69 7.29 44.69
CA ILE A 528 1.26 6.18 43.83
C ILE A 528 0.98 6.71 42.43
N ARG A 529 1.55 6.06 41.42
CA ARG A 529 1.29 6.35 40.01
C ARG A 529 0.43 5.25 39.43
N ILE A 530 -0.64 5.63 38.74
CA ILE A 530 -1.62 4.71 38.14
C ILE A 530 -1.64 4.97 36.64
N LYS A 531 -1.22 3.97 35.87
CA LYS A 531 -1.20 4.04 34.41
C LYS A 531 -2.27 3.11 33.86
N ILE A 532 -3.09 3.64 32.97
CA ILE A 532 -4.15 2.90 32.28
C ILE A 532 -3.78 2.87 30.80
N SER A 533 -3.81 1.70 30.18
CA SER A 533 -3.41 1.52 28.78
C SER A 533 -4.29 0.48 28.09
N GLY A 534 -4.68 0.73 26.85
CA GLY A 534 -5.25 -0.30 26.00
C GLY A 534 -4.17 -1.15 25.34
N LEU A 535 -4.48 -2.42 25.12
CA LEU A 535 -3.58 -3.39 24.51
C LEU A 535 -4.29 -4.15 23.38
N ASP A 536 -3.50 -4.62 22.42
CA ASP A 536 -3.94 -5.62 21.46
C ASP A 536 -4.37 -6.90 22.20
N LEU A 537 -5.40 -7.58 21.69
CA LEU A 537 -6.00 -8.72 22.39
C LEU A 537 -4.99 -9.84 22.64
N GLN A 538 -4.09 -10.08 21.69
CA GLN A 538 -3.18 -11.24 21.72
C GLN A 538 -1.70 -10.86 21.82
N ARG A 539 -1.37 -9.57 21.75
CA ARG A 539 0.01 -9.06 21.83
C ARG A 539 0.12 -8.01 22.91
N ASP A 540 1.30 -7.88 23.51
CA ASP A 540 1.61 -6.75 24.39
C ASP A 540 1.95 -5.48 23.58
N LEU A 541 1.09 -5.21 22.59
CA LEU A 541 1.18 -4.09 21.67
C LEU A 541 0.22 -2.99 22.15
N THR A 542 0.70 -1.76 22.26
CA THR A 542 -0.13 -0.62 22.66
C THR A 542 -1.29 -0.42 21.68
N TYR A 543 -2.51 -0.32 22.22
CA TYR A 543 -3.73 -0.04 21.48
C TYR A 543 -4.43 1.18 22.08
N SER A 544 -4.55 2.27 21.32
CA SER A 544 -5.36 3.42 21.73
C SER A 544 -6.84 3.16 21.59
N LEU A 545 -7.50 2.91 22.72
CA LEU A 545 -8.92 2.59 22.81
C LEU A 545 -9.77 3.76 23.31
N PHE A 546 -9.16 4.71 24.02
CA PHE A 546 -9.87 5.71 24.79
C PHE A 546 -9.74 7.11 24.17
N GLN A 547 -10.86 7.85 24.16
CA GLN A 547 -10.85 9.29 23.95
C GLN A 547 -10.31 10.01 25.18
N ASN A 548 -10.78 9.59 26.36
CA ASN A 548 -10.33 10.13 27.63
C ASN A 548 -10.51 9.09 28.75
N VAL A 549 -9.80 9.33 29.86
CA VAL A 549 -9.94 8.54 31.08
C VAL A 549 -10.17 9.52 32.23
N ALA A 550 -11.28 9.34 32.92
CA ALA A 550 -11.59 10.07 34.15
C ALA A 550 -11.21 9.22 35.35
N PHE A 551 -10.63 9.85 36.36
CA PHE A 551 -10.17 9.21 37.57
C PHE A 551 -10.76 9.93 38.76
N SER A 552 -11.50 9.21 39.60
CA SER A 552 -12.20 9.73 40.77
C SER A 552 -11.77 9.00 42.02
N TYR A 553 -11.49 9.78 43.07
CA TYR A 553 -11.16 9.28 44.40
C TYR A 553 -12.11 9.89 45.43
N LYS A 554 -12.77 9.03 46.21
CA LYS A 554 -13.57 9.44 47.38
C LYS A 554 -12.94 8.96 48.68
N SER A 555 -12.51 9.89 49.53
CA SER A 555 -11.96 9.55 50.84
C SER A 555 -13.03 9.17 51.84
N SER A 556 -12.73 8.25 52.77
CA SER A 556 -13.60 7.96 53.91
C SER A 556 -13.72 9.12 54.92
N GLY A 557 -12.86 10.16 54.81
CA GLY A 557 -12.92 11.37 55.63
C GLY A 557 -13.67 12.55 54.99
N ARG A 558 -13.68 13.72 55.64
CA ARG A 558 -14.37 14.96 55.17
C ARG A 558 -13.72 15.64 53.94
N LYS A 559 -12.77 14.99 53.25
CA LYS A 559 -12.07 15.60 52.11
C LYS A 559 -12.94 15.54 50.86
N PRO A 560 -12.95 16.60 50.02
CA PRO A 560 -13.69 16.59 48.77
C PRO A 560 -13.18 15.48 47.84
N PRO A 561 -14.03 14.95 46.94
CA PRO A 561 -13.58 14.03 45.90
C PRO A 561 -12.47 14.66 45.06
N TYR A 562 -11.52 13.82 44.60
CA TYR A 562 -10.50 14.23 43.64
C TYR A 562 -10.85 13.62 42.31
N ASP A 563 -11.23 14.47 41.36
CA ASP A 563 -11.66 14.10 40.03
C ASP A 563 -10.69 14.71 39.02
N VAL A 564 -10.06 13.88 38.20
CA VAL A 564 -9.15 14.31 37.15
C VAL A 564 -9.51 13.59 35.86
N VAL A 565 -9.58 14.35 34.77
CA VAL A 565 -9.78 13.81 33.43
C VAL A 565 -8.50 14.02 32.63
N LYS A 566 -8.06 12.97 31.94
CA LYS A 566 -7.02 13.06 30.93
C LYS A 566 -7.61 12.77 29.56
N GLU A 567 -7.48 13.71 28.64
CA GLU A 567 -7.99 13.63 27.27
C GLU A 567 -6.94 13.15 26.26
N LYS A 568 -5.70 12.93 26.70
CA LYS A 568 -4.60 12.51 25.83
C LYS A 568 -3.74 11.46 26.51
N GLU A 569 -3.32 10.48 25.71
CA GLU A 569 -2.32 9.50 26.12
C GLU A 569 -0.94 10.14 26.37
N PRO A 570 -0.15 9.60 27.33
CA PRO A 570 -0.46 8.46 28.19
C PRO A 570 -1.41 8.82 29.35
N PHE A 571 -2.35 7.91 29.66
CA PHE A 571 -3.30 8.05 30.76
C PHE A 571 -2.66 7.65 32.09
N ASP A 572 -1.95 8.61 32.67
CA ASP A 572 -1.05 8.41 33.79
C ASP A 572 -1.37 9.35 34.95
N PHE A 573 -1.86 8.82 36.06
CA PHE A 573 -2.38 9.58 37.17
C PHE A 573 -1.45 9.51 38.36
N LYS A 574 -1.19 10.65 39.00
CA LYS A 574 -0.49 10.72 40.28
C LYS A 574 -1.53 10.84 41.39
N LEU A 575 -1.57 9.86 42.30
CA LEU A 575 -2.40 9.94 43.49
C LEU A 575 -1.83 11.02 44.43
N PRO A 576 -2.65 11.94 44.98
CA PRO A 576 -2.20 12.87 45.99
C PRO A 576 -1.65 12.16 47.24
N THR A 577 -0.58 12.70 47.84
CA THR A 577 0.12 12.12 49.01
C THR A 577 -0.75 12.04 50.27
N ASP A 578 -1.81 12.84 50.33
CA ASP A 578 -2.71 12.94 51.48
C ASP A 578 -3.88 11.94 51.43
N ARG A 579 -3.83 10.98 50.49
CA ARG A 579 -4.86 10.00 50.15
C ARG A 579 -4.29 8.56 50.24
N LYS A 580 -5.02 7.63 50.87
CA LYS A 580 -4.61 6.24 51.11
C LYS A 580 -5.35 5.23 50.20
N PRO A 581 -4.74 4.11 49.79
CA PRO A 581 -5.34 3.07 48.94
C PRO A 581 -6.64 2.42 49.44
N LYS A 582 -7.01 2.61 50.71
CA LYS A 582 -8.22 2.05 51.34
C LYS A 582 -9.52 2.72 50.90
N ASP A 583 -9.42 3.86 50.23
CA ASP A 583 -10.54 4.65 49.75
C ASP A 583 -11.07 4.13 48.39
N LYS A 584 -12.36 4.35 48.09
CA LYS A 584 -12.95 3.88 46.84
C LYS A 584 -12.33 4.62 45.66
N LEU A 585 -11.51 3.90 44.90
CA LEU A 585 -10.88 4.35 43.68
C LEU A 585 -11.71 3.91 42.49
N SER A 586 -12.12 4.85 41.64
CA SER A 586 -12.85 4.52 40.44
C SER A 586 -12.28 5.25 39.24
N CYS A 587 -12.13 4.55 38.12
CA CYS A 587 -11.83 5.18 36.84
C CYS A 587 -12.99 4.95 35.86
N THR A 588 -13.32 5.97 35.09
CA THR A 588 -14.29 5.89 34.00
C THR A 588 -13.53 5.95 32.69
N LEU A 589 -13.70 4.92 31.86
CA LEU A 589 -13.07 4.78 30.56
C LEU A 589 -14.05 5.24 29.48
N HIS A 590 -13.68 6.27 28.72
CA HIS A 590 -14.47 6.75 27.58
C HIS A 590 -13.82 6.28 26.28
N PHE A 591 -14.46 5.33 25.60
CA PHE A 591 -13.97 4.73 24.37
C PHE A 591 -14.17 5.65 23.15
N HIS A 592 -13.56 5.30 22.01
CA HIS A 592 -13.79 6.02 20.75
C HIS A 592 -15.24 5.98 20.25
N GLY A 593 -16.06 5.04 20.74
CA GLY A 593 -17.51 5.07 20.54
C GLY A 593 -17.93 4.63 19.13
N HIS A 594 -17.12 3.82 18.45
CA HIS A 594 -17.43 3.33 17.10
C HIS A 594 -18.69 2.46 17.07
N TYR A 595 -19.00 1.82 18.20
CA TYR A 595 -20.10 0.87 18.37
C TYR A 595 -21.12 1.33 19.41
N ALA A 596 -21.19 2.64 19.67
CA ALA A 596 -21.97 3.22 20.76
C ALA A 596 -21.60 2.61 22.13
N GLU A 597 -20.31 2.38 22.37
CA GLU A 597 -19.80 1.93 23.66
C GLU A 597 -20.12 2.93 24.78
N GLU A 598 -20.89 2.50 25.79
CA GLU A 598 -21.11 3.31 26.99
C GLU A 598 -19.81 3.46 27.82
N PRO A 599 -19.62 4.58 28.55
CA PRO A 599 -18.48 4.74 29.43
C PRO A 599 -18.41 3.63 30.49
N LEU A 600 -17.26 2.98 30.63
CA LEU A 600 -17.08 1.91 31.60
C LEU A 600 -16.50 2.44 32.90
N LYS A 601 -17.24 2.31 34.00
CA LYS A 601 -16.71 2.58 35.34
C LYS A 601 -16.09 1.33 35.95
N LEU A 602 -14.83 1.42 36.34
CA LEU A 602 -14.08 0.36 37.02
C LEU A 602 -13.73 0.80 38.43
N ASP A 603 -14.11 0.01 39.42
CA ASP A 603 -13.68 0.19 40.81
C ASP A 603 -12.37 -0.58 41.05
N LEU A 604 -11.28 0.15 41.30
CA LEU A 604 -9.94 -0.40 41.48
C LEU A 604 -9.65 -0.63 42.96
N LYS A 605 -9.30 -1.86 43.34
CA LYS A 605 -8.89 -2.18 44.72
C LYS A 605 -7.37 -2.16 44.81
N LEU A 606 -6.76 -1.12 45.38
CA LEU A 606 -5.31 -1.07 45.52
C LEU A 606 -4.86 -1.68 46.85
N ALA A 607 -3.74 -2.40 46.82
CA ALA A 607 -3.06 -2.83 48.05
C ALA A 607 -2.55 -1.60 48.83
N ASN A 608 -2.32 -1.74 50.15
CA ASN A 608 -1.91 -0.62 51.00
C ASN A 608 -0.53 -0.04 50.65
N ASP A 609 0.37 -0.86 50.08
CA ASP A 609 1.65 -0.45 49.51
C ASP A 609 1.93 -1.32 48.27
N PRO A 610 1.40 -0.92 47.10
CA PRO A 610 1.61 -1.67 45.89
C PRO A 610 3.04 -1.44 45.42
N LYS A 611 3.97 -2.32 45.80
CA LYS A 611 5.28 -2.42 45.12
C LYS A 611 5.07 -2.38 43.60
N GLU A 612 4.09 -3.16 43.15
CA GLU A 612 3.47 -3.10 41.83
C GLU A 612 2.13 -3.84 41.90
N THR A 613 1.02 -3.21 41.52
CA THR A 613 -0.26 -3.90 41.26
C THR A 613 -0.56 -3.83 39.79
N LEU A 614 -0.88 -4.99 39.20
CA LEU A 614 -1.21 -5.11 37.80
C LEU A 614 -2.60 -5.72 37.64
N TYR A 615 -3.47 -5.04 36.90
CA TYR A 615 -4.71 -5.61 36.39
C TYR A 615 -4.60 -5.73 34.88
N ASP A 616 -4.75 -6.94 34.37
CA ASP A 616 -4.95 -7.22 32.94
C ASP A 616 -6.40 -7.68 32.77
N LEU A 617 -7.20 -6.89 32.09
CA LEU A 617 -8.65 -7.07 32.01
C LEU A 617 -9.07 -7.22 30.56
N LEU A 618 -9.92 -8.22 30.31
CA LEU A 618 -10.65 -8.38 29.07
C LEU A 618 -12.05 -7.79 29.25
N LEU A 619 -12.38 -6.84 28.40
CA LEU A 619 -13.71 -6.23 28.36
C LEU A 619 -14.44 -6.76 27.14
N VAL A 620 -15.65 -7.25 27.34
CA VAL A 620 -16.53 -7.71 26.26
C VAL A 620 -17.75 -6.80 26.25
N TYR A 621 -18.00 -6.15 25.12
CA TYR A 621 -19.17 -5.29 24.96
C TYR A 621 -20.27 -6.04 24.20
N ASP A 622 -21.44 -6.09 24.83
CA ASP A 622 -22.66 -6.56 24.20
C ASP A 622 -23.32 -5.40 23.44
N LEU A 623 -23.48 -5.55 22.13
CA LEU A 623 -24.02 -4.50 21.26
C LEU A 623 -25.54 -4.35 21.41
N GLU A 624 -26.24 -5.43 21.78
CA GLU A 624 -27.70 -5.45 21.93
C GLU A 624 -28.08 -4.85 23.28
N GLU A 625 -27.46 -5.34 24.35
CA GLU A 625 -27.72 -4.89 25.73
C GLU A 625 -26.98 -3.58 26.08
N ARG A 626 -26.06 -3.13 25.22
CA ARG A 626 -25.21 -1.95 25.42
C ARG A 626 -24.51 -1.94 26.78
N SER A 627 -23.97 -3.11 27.14
CA SER A 627 -23.37 -3.33 28.45
C SER A 627 -22.00 -3.97 28.35
N TRP A 628 -21.17 -3.72 29.36
CA TRP A 628 -19.83 -4.28 29.47
C TRP A 628 -19.81 -5.46 30.42
N ILE A 629 -19.20 -6.55 29.98
CA ILE A 629 -18.76 -7.66 30.82
C ILE A 629 -17.25 -7.49 31.03
N VAL A 630 -16.80 -7.61 32.28
CA VAL A 630 -15.41 -7.38 32.68
C VAL A 630 -14.83 -8.65 33.28
N ASP A 631 -13.93 -9.28 32.54
CA ASP A 631 -13.23 -10.49 32.96
C ASP A 631 -11.77 -10.17 33.32
N LYS A 632 -11.25 -10.86 34.34
CA LYS A 632 -9.83 -10.83 34.67
C LYS A 632 -9.09 -11.85 33.81
N MET A 633 -8.01 -11.43 33.16
CA MET A 633 -7.15 -12.31 32.36
C MET A 633 -6.07 -13.00 33.20
#